data_AF-I1CWC3-F1
#
_entry.id   AF-I1CWC3-F1
#
_cell.length_a   1.000
_cell.length_b   1.000
_cell.length_c   1.000
_cell.angle_alpha   90.00
_cell.angle_beta   90.00
_cell.angle_gamma   90.00
#
_symmetry.space_group_name_H-M   'P 1'
#
loop_
_entity.id
_entity.type
_entity.pdbx_description
1 polymer ?
#
loop_
_entity_poly.entity_id
_entity_poly.type
_entity_poly.pdbx_seq_one_letter_code
_entity_poly.pdbx_strand_id
1 'polypeptide(L)' 'FFDPLYANKFSPGRVTANPGRKAVLSVTTKSYIRKQIINGTLKTAKAVHKYLVCTGHTISYSGTIKVMKSMNFHAKIK' A
#
# COMPACT_ATOMS: atom_id res chain seq x y z
N PHE A 1 7.29 -35.73 45.86
CA PHE A 1 7.85 -35.63 44.50
C PHE A 1 7.32 -34.36 43.87
N PHE A 2 8.18 -33.35 43.78
CA PHE A 2 7.87 -32.01 43.30
C PHE A 2 8.61 -31.86 41.97
N ASP A 3 7.90 -31.75 40.85
CA ASP A 3 8.48 -31.41 39.55
C ASP A 3 7.73 -30.21 38.96
N PRO A 4 8.22 -28.96 39.16
CA PRO A 4 7.66 -27.78 38.54
C PRO A 4 8.35 -27.55 37.19
N LEU A 5 8.06 -28.40 36.21
CA LEU A 5 8.59 -28.25 34.84
C LEU A 5 7.49 -28.22 33.78
N TYR A 6 6.34 -27.63 34.10
CA TYR A 6 5.49 -27.04 33.05
C TYR A 6 5.92 -25.59 32.80
N ALA A 7 7.20 -25.43 32.45
CA ALA A 7 7.74 -24.16 32.01
C ALA A 7 7.15 -23.85 30.62
N ASN A 8 6.19 -22.93 30.62
CA ASN A 8 5.90 -21.95 29.59
C ASN A 8 6.82 -22.09 28.36
N LYS A 9 6.35 -22.80 27.31
CA LYS A 9 6.97 -22.78 25.98
C LYS A 9 6.72 -21.41 25.33
N PHE A 10 7.30 -20.38 25.94
CA PHE A 10 7.54 -19.10 25.31
C PHE A 10 8.44 -19.38 24.12
N SER A 11 7.85 -19.41 22.93
CA SER A 11 8.56 -19.72 21.68
C SER A 11 9.48 -18.53 21.38
N PRO A 12 10.80 -18.61 21.62
CA PRO A 12 11.71 -17.50 21.37
C PRO A 12 12.18 -17.66 19.93
N GLY A 13 11.38 -17.18 19.00
CA GLY A 13 11.66 -17.41 17.59
C GLY A 13 10.66 -16.82 16.60
N ARG A 14 9.74 -15.94 17.04
CA ARG A 14 9.13 -15.02 16.07
C ARG A 14 10.19 -13.98 15.75
N VAL A 15 11.02 -14.27 14.75
CA VAL A 15 11.56 -13.21 13.91
C VAL A 15 10.31 -12.47 13.41
N THR A 16 10.00 -11.34 14.03
CA THR A 16 9.03 -10.41 13.48
C THR A 16 9.65 -9.95 12.18
N ALA A 17 9.37 -10.65 11.07
CA ALA A 17 9.54 -10.10 9.75
C ALA A 17 8.86 -8.74 9.82
N ASN A 18 9.63 -7.66 9.67
CA ASN A 18 9.14 -6.30 9.82
C ASN A 18 7.75 -6.21 9.17
N PRO A 19 6.67 -5.90 9.91
CA PRO A 19 5.31 -5.97 9.37
C PRO A 19 5.04 -4.89 8.30
N GLY A 20 6.07 -4.18 7.86
CA GLY A 20 6.03 -3.28 6.72
C GLY A 20 5.87 -4.05 5.43
N ARG A 21 4.62 -4.34 5.05
CA ARG A 21 4.26 -4.54 3.63
C ARG A 21 4.94 -3.41 2.86
N LYS A 22 5.93 -3.73 2.02
CA LYS A 22 6.63 -2.72 1.21
C LYS A 22 5.57 -1.92 0.47
N ALA A 23 5.53 -0.61 0.70
CA ALA A 23 4.57 0.25 0.05
C ALA A 23 4.83 0.17 -1.46
N VAL A 24 3.82 -0.23 -2.24
CA VAL A 24 3.91 -0.34 -3.71
C VAL A 24 4.33 0.99 -4.34
N LEU A 25 4.01 2.11 -3.67
CA LEU A 25 4.41 3.46 -4.07
C LEU A 25 5.01 4.20 -2.89
N SER A 26 6.08 4.95 -3.16
CA SER A 26 6.68 5.86 -2.20
C SER A 26 5.73 7.00 -1.84
N VAL A 27 5.98 7.64 -0.71
CA VAL A 27 5.24 8.83 -0.25
C VAL A 27 5.37 9.98 -1.27
N THR A 28 6.54 10.13 -1.88
CA THR A 28 6.82 11.15 -2.91
C THR A 28 5.98 10.93 -4.16
N THR A 29 5.91 9.70 -4.69
CA THR A 29 5.09 9.38 -5.86
C THR A 29 3.60 9.62 -5.58
N LYS A 30 3.11 9.23 -4.40
CA LYS A 30 1.71 9.52 -4.00
C LYS A 30 1.44 11.03 -3.92
N SER A 31 2.35 11.80 -3.34
CA SER A 31 2.23 13.27 -3.26
C SER A 31 2.20 13.92 -4.64
N TYR A 32 3.05 13.45 -5.57
CA TYR A 32 3.04 13.94 -6.95
C TYR A 32 1.71 13.63 -7.65
N ILE A 33 1.23 12.39 -7.58
CA ILE A 33 -0.05 12.00 -8.18
C ILE A 33 -1.19 12.82 -7.59
N ARG A 34 -1.19 13.07 -6.28
CA ARG A 34 -2.19 13.93 -5.63
C ARG A 34 -2.21 15.33 -6.24
N LYS A 35 -1.04 15.95 -6.46
CA LYS A 35 -0.95 17.26 -7.13
C LYS A 35 -1.50 17.20 -8.57
N GLN A 36 -1.19 16.15 -9.32
CA GLN A 36 -1.68 15.97 -10.69
C GLN A 36 -3.20 15.75 -10.76
N ILE A 37 -3.80 15.11 -9.76
CA ILE A 37 -5.25 14.96 -9.63
C ILE A 37 -5.89 16.32 -9.31
N ILE A 38 -5.33 17.07 -8.35
CA ILE A 38 -5.83 18.41 -7.96
C ILE A 38 -5.75 19.40 -9.13
N ASN A 39 -4.64 19.38 -9.87
CA ASN A 39 -4.46 20.22 -11.06
C ASN A 39 -5.34 19.80 -12.25
N GLY A 40 -6.04 18.66 -12.15
CA GLY A 40 -6.93 18.16 -13.19
C GLY A 40 -6.22 17.45 -14.35
N THR A 41 -4.93 17.13 -14.24
CA THR A 41 -4.18 16.39 -15.27
C THR A 41 -4.52 14.90 -15.25
N LEU A 42 -4.70 14.30 -14.06
CA LEU A 42 -5.04 12.88 -13.87
C LEU A 42 -6.47 12.72 -13.32
N LYS A 43 -7.49 12.99 -14.14
CA LYS A 43 -8.90 13.02 -13.69
C LYS A 43 -9.52 11.65 -13.39
N THR A 44 -8.96 10.57 -13.92
CA THR A 44 -9.56 9.23 -13.84
C THR A 44 -8.59 8.20 -13.27
N ALA A 45 -9.13 7.17 -12.62
CA ALA A 45 -8.32 6.04 -12.15
C ALA A 45 -7.55 5.35 -13.29
N LYS A 46 -8.13 5.33 -14.49
CA LYS A 46 -7.47 4.82 -15.70
C LYS A 46 -6.25 5.66 -16.09
N ALA A 47 -6.35 6.99 -16.02
CA ALA A 47 -5.23 7.89 -16.30
C ALA A 47 -4.10 7.72 -15.27
N VAL A 48 -4.45 7.62 -13.98
CA VAL A 48 -3.47 7.35 -12.91
C VAL A 48 -2.79 6.00 -13.10
N HIS A 49 -3.56 4.96 -13.44
CA HIS A 49 -3.02 3.61 -13.67
C HIS A 49 -2.05 3.60 -14.86
N LYS A 50 -2.46 4.21 -15.99
CA LYS A 50 -1.59 4.36 -17.17
C LYS A 50 -0.30 5.09 -16.82
N TYR A 51 -0.37 6.20 -16.09
CA TYR A 51 0.81 6.95 -15.66
C TYR A 51 1.76 6.09 -14.81
N LEU A 52 1.22 5.34 -13.85
CA LEU A 52 2.01 4.47 -12.98
C LEU A 52 2.70 3.35 -13.76
N VAL A 53 2.00 2.72 -14.72
CA VAL A 53 2.59 1.69 -15.57
C VAL A 53 3.67 2.28 -16.49
N CYS A 54 3.41 3.44 -17.12
CA CYS A 54 4.38 4.12 -17.98
C CYS A 54 5.64 4.58 -17.23
N THR A 55 5.53 4.84 -15.92
CA THR A 55 6.67 5.21 -15.06
C THR A 55 7.40 4.02 -14.46
N GLY A 56 7.03 2.79 -14.83
CA GLY A 56 7.71 1.56 -14.42
C GLY A 56 7.18 0.95 -13.12
N HIS A 57 6.07 1.44 -12.58
CA HIS A 57 5.45 0.84 -11.39
C HIS A 57 4.60 -0.38 -11.76
N THR A 58 4.94 -1.54 -11.20
CA THR A 58 4.12 -2.75 -11.27
C THR A 58 2.94 -2.64 -10.32
N ILE A 59 1.83 -2.06 -10.81
CA ILE A 59 0.59 -1.90 -10.05
C ILE A 59 -0.64 -2.31 -10.87
N SER A 60 -1.55 -3.04 -10.24
CA SER A 60 -2.83 -3.38 -10.85
C SER A 60 -3.79 -2.18 -10.83
N TYR A 61 -4.82 -2.25 -11.67
CA TYR A 61 -5.89 -1.24 -11.66
C TYR A 61 -6.59 -1.15 -10.29
N SER A 62 -6.88 -2.30 -9.65
CA SER A 62 -7.45 -2.35 -8.30
C SER A 62 -6.51 -1.78 -7.23
N GLY A 63 -5.19 -1.98 -7.38
CA GLY A 63 -4.17 -1.34 -6.55
C GLY A 63 -4.19 0.18 -6.71
N THR A 64 -4.37 0.67 -7.93
CA THR A 64 -4.49 2.11 -8.22
C THR A 64 -5.71 2.72 -7.54
N ILE A 65 -6.87 2.05 -7.58
CA ILE A 65 -8.08 2.51 -6.86
C ILE A 65 -7.83 2.59 -5.35
N LYS A 66 -7.15 1.59 -4.76
CA LYS A 66 -6.79 1.62 -3.33
C LYS A 66 -5.86 2.78 -2.99
N VAL A 67 -4.88 3.07 -3.86
CA VAL A 67 -3.99 4.22 -3.72
C VAL A 67 -4.77 5.53 -3.76
N MET A 68 -5.68 5.70 -4.72
CA MET A 68 -6.54 6.88 -4.82
C MET A 68 -7.40 7.05 -3.57
N LYS A 69 -8.03 5.97 -3.08
CA LYS A 69 -8.79 5.98 -1.83
C LYS A 69 -7.92 6.38 -0.62
N SER A 70 -6.69 5.89 -0.53
CA SER A 70 -5.76 6.28 0.55
C SER A 70 -5.37 7.77 0.52
N MET A 71 -5.59 8.45 -0.60
CA MET A 71 -5.37 9.89 -0.76
C MET A 71 -6.67 10.70 -0.62
N ASN A 72 -7.76 10.07 -0.15
CA ASN A 72 -9.12 10.62 -0.05
C ASN A 72 -9.78 10.97 -1.40
N PHE A 73 -9.33 10.35 -2.49
CA PHE A 73 -10.00 10.47 -3.79
C PHE A 73 -10.99 9.33 -4.01
N HIS A 74 -12.25 9.69 -4.12
CA HIS A 74 -13.33 8.76 -4.44
C HIS A 74 -13.46 8.66 -5.96
N ALA A 75 -13.00 7.54 -6.52
CA ALA A 75 -13.32 7.20 -7.90
C ALA A 75 -14.82 6.84 -7.97
N LYS A 76 -15.62 7.67 -8.64
CA LYS A 76 -16.98 7.27 -9.03
C LYS A 76 -16.84 6.19 -10.10
N ILE A 77 -17.25 4.97 -9.76
CA ILE A 77 -17.51 3.93 -10.75
C ILE A 77 -18.87 4.30 -11.33
N LYS A 78 -18.92 4.61 -12.63
CA LYS A 78 -20.17 4.80 -13.38
C LYS A 78 -20.48 3.53 -14.13
#